data_AF-A0A2D3VR11-F1
#
_entry.id   AF-A0A2D3VR11-F1
#
_cell.length_a   1.000
_cell.length_b   1.000
_cell.length_c   1.000
_cell.angle_alpha   90.00
_cell.angle_beta   90.00
_cell.angle_gamma   90.00
#
_symmetry.space_group_name_H-M   'P 1'
#
loop_
_entity.id
_entity.type
_entity.pdbx_description
1 polymer ?
#
loop_
_entity_poly.entity_id
_entity_poly.type
_entity_poly.pdbx_seq_one_letter_code
_entity_poly.pdbx_strand_id
1 'polypeptide(L)'
;MLKIRKEKLKKFLFIYAIFISIFHFYMNVQGGLSDLWFNAAHFSFLASLGFLSYKAFTLSDEEYVGIIDIFLSILALVPFLYLVFFEESLYQEANGTMRYWDINVAIMTIILSLEITRRTTGFIIPIIMMSAIGYITYFGKFFTGVFAFGGMSLERFLYRMYFTDEGLFGSIA
;
A
#
# COMPACT_ATOMS: atom_id res chain seq x y z
N MET A 1 -19.06 -3.76 -19.85
CA MET A 1 -17.90 -3.77 -18.93
C MET A 1 -17.75 -5.18 -18.39
N LEU A 2 -16.61 -5.85 -18.61
CA LEU A 2 -16.38 -7.21 -18.09
C LEU A 2 -16.51 -7.22 -16.56
N LYS A 3 -17.40 -8.08 -16.06
CA LYS A 3 -17.66 -8.31 -14.64
C LYS A 3 -17.63 -9.81 -14.39
N ILE A 4 -16.89 -10.26 -13.38
CA ILE A 4 -16.83 -11.67 -12.98
C ILE A 4 -17.72 -11.86 -11.76
N ARG A 5 -18.60 -12.87 -11.77
CA ARG A 5 -19.44 -13.18 -10.62
C ARG A 5 -18.58 -13.66 -9.44
N LYS A 6 -18.74 -13.05 -8.27
CA LYS A 6 -17.99 -13.39 -7.04
C LYS A 6 -18.08 -14.88 -6.69
N GLU A 7 -19.21 -15.53 -6.96
CA GLU A 7 -19.37 -16.98 -6.78
C GLU A 7 -18.25 -17.81 -7.43
N LYS A 8 -17.80 -17.41 -8.63
CA LYS A 8 -16.70 -18.12 -9.33
C LYS A 8 -15.34 -17.87 -8.68
N LEU A 9 -15.19 -16.75 -7.96
CA LEU A 9 -13.96 -16.34 -7.28
C LEU A 9 -13.90 -16.81 -5.82
N LYS A 10 -15.02 -17.19 -5.19
CA LYS A 10 -15.07 -17.57 -3.76
C LYS A 10 -14.02 -18.60 -3.37
N LYS A 11 -13.88 -19.68 -4.16
CA LYS A 11 -12.88 -20.73 -3.90
C LYS A 11 -11.46 -20.18 -3.97
N PHE A 12 -11.17 -19.32 -4.94
CA PHE A 12 -9.88 -18.66 -5.08
C PHE A 12 -9.60 -17.73 -3.88
N LEU A 13 -10.55 -16.86 -3.52
CA LEU A 13 -10.40 -15.94 -2.38
C LEU A 13 -10.19 -16.68 -1.06
N PHE A 14 -10.89 -17.79 -0.86
CA PHE A 14 -10.72 -18.63 0.33
C PHE A 14 -9.32 -19.26 0.40
N ILE A 15 -8.84 -19.86 -0.70
CA ILE A 15 -7.49 -20.43 -0.76
C ILE A 15 -6.44 -19.32 -0.57
N TYR A 16 -6.67 -18.15 -1.18
CA TYR A 16 -5.75 -17.02 -1.06
C TYR A 16 -5.69 -16.48 0.37
N ALA A 17 -6.82 -16.36 1.07
CA ALA A 17 -6.85 -15.99 2.48
C ALA A 17 -6.12 -17.01 3.37
N ILE A 18 -6.28 -18.32 3.10
CA ILE A 18 -5.53 -19.37 3.81
C ILE A 18 -4.03 -19.19 3.58
N PHE A 19 -3.60 -18.96 2.34
CA PHE A 19 -2.20 -18.70 2.01
C PHE A 19 -1.65 -17.51 2.80
N ILE A 20 -2.39 -16.38 2.84
CA ILE A 20 -2.00 -15.19 3.59
C ILE A 20 -1.87 -15.51 5.08
N SER A 21 -2.83 -16.22 5.68
CA SER A 21 -2.77 -16.62 7.08
C SER A 21 -1.57 -17.52 7.39
N ILE A 22 -1.29 -18.51 6.54
CA ILE A 22 -0.13 -19.40 6.70
C ILE A 22 1.18 -18.61 6.56
N PHE A 23 1.27 -17.69 5.60
CA PHE A 23 2.42 -16.81 5.43
C PHE A 23 2.71 -16.01 6.71
N HIS A 24 1.69 -15.34 7.26
CA HIS A 24 1.84 -14.56 8.50
C HIS A 24 2.24 -15.45 9.68
N PHE A 25 1.57 -16.59 9.86
CA PHE A 25 1.88 -17.53 10.94
C PHE A 25 3.32 -18.03 10.85
N TYR A 26 3.75 -18.47 9.67
CA TYR A 26 5.10 -18.97 9.44
C TYR A 26 6.16 -17.89 9.70
N MET A 27 5.97 -16.69 9.16
CA MET A 27 6.91 -15.57 9.34
C MET A 27 7.01 -15.12 10.80
N ASN A 28 5.90 -15.14 11.55
CA ASN A 28 5.91 -14.78 12.98
C ASN A 28 6.55 -15.86 13.86
N VAL A 29 6.52 -17.14 13.46
CA VAL A 29 7.13 -18.25 14.22
C VAL A 29 8.61 -18.40 13.89
N GLN A 30 8.96 -18.37 12.61
CA GLN A 30 10.32 -18.66 12.13
C GLN A 30 11.19 -17.40 12.02
N GLY A 31 10.59 -16.25 11.69
CA GLY A 31 11.29 -15.03 11.32
C GLY A 31 12.07 -15.19 10.00
N GLY A 32 13.07 -14.32 9.81
CA GLY A 32 14.05 -14.38 8.72
C GLY A 32 13.82 -13.42 7.56
N LEU A 33 12.63 -12.83 7.45
CA LEU A 33 12.37 -11.68 6.57
C LEU A 33 12.66 -10.38 7.33
N SER A 34 13.14 -9.34 6.64
CA SER A 34 13.20 -8.01 7.25
C SER A 34 11.78 -7.50 7.53
N ASP A 35 11.63 -6.69 8.58
CA ASP A 35 10.33 -6.10 8.96
C ASP A 35 9.74 -5.31 7.79
N LEU A 36 10.59 -4.58 7.04
CA LEU A 36 10.17 -3.82 5.86
C LEU A 36 9.54 -4.74 4.80
N TRP A 37 10.19 -5.87 4.47
CA TRP A 37 9.67 -6.83 3.51
C TRP A 37 8.40 -7.52 4.01
N PHE A 38 8.34 -7.84 5.30
CA PHE A 38 7.18 -8.47 5.91
C PHE A 38 5.97 -7.54 5.86
N ASN A 39 6.14 -6.28 6.24
CA ASN A 39 5.09 -5.26 6.25
C ASN A 39 4.64 -4.92 4.82
N ALA A 40 5.56 -4.87 3.86
CA ALA A 40 5.21 -4.70 2.45
C ALA A 40 4.41 -5.89 1.91
N ALA A 41 4.76 -7.13 2.29
CA ALA A 41 4.02 -8.33 1.94
C ALA A 41 2.62 -8.33 2.58
N HIS A 42 2.53 -7.98 3.87
CA HIS A 42 1.27 -7.82 4.60
C HIS A 42 0.32 -6.87 3.87
N PHE A 43 0.76 -5.65 3.60
CA PHE A 43 0.00 -4.66 2.85
C PHE A 43 -0.40 -5.19 1.47
N SER A 44 0.56 -5.70 0.71
CA SER A 44 0.34 -6.07 -0.70
C SER A 44 -0.67 -7.21 -0.84
N PHE A 45 -0.56 -8.24 0.00
CA PHE A 45 -1.47 -9.38 -0.04
C PHE A 45 -2.87 -9.03 0.44
N LEU A 46 -3.00 -8.26 1.53
CA LEU A 46 -4.31 -7.87 2.05
C LEU A 46 -4.99 -6.81 1.18
N ALA A 47 -4.24 -5.88 0.60
CA ALA A 47 -4.79 -4.95 -0.38
C ALA A 47 -5.27 -5.68 -1.64
N SER A 48 -4.49 -6.66 -2.14
CA SER A 48 -4.88 -7.52 -3.26
C SER A 48 -6.19 -8.27 -2.98
N LEU A 49 -6.25 -8.99 -1.85
CA LEU A 49 -7.48 -9.67 -1.40
C LEU A 49 -8.63 -8.68 -1.19
N GLY A 50 -8.33 -7.50 -0.64
CA GLY A 50 -9.27 -6.44 -0.35
C GLY A 50 -9.93 -5.88 -1.61
N PHE A 51 -9.18 -5.63 -2.67
CA PHE A 51 -9.74 -5.16 -3.94
C PHE A 51 -10.70 -6.17 -4.58
N LEU A 52 -10.45 -7.47 -4.42
CA LEU A 52 -11.35 -8.52 -4.91
C LEU A 52 -12.58 -8.73 -4.01
N SER A 53 -12.49 -8.34 -2.74
CA SER A 53 -13.53 -8.59 -1.74
C SER A 53 -14.49 -7.39 -1.57
N TYR A 54 -13.95 -6.18 -1.50
CA TYR A 54 -14.69 -4.95 -1.25
C TYR A 54 -15.11 -4.25 -2.55
N LYS A 55 -16.35 -3.76 -2.55
CA LYS A 55 -16.91 -3.03 -3.69
C LYS A 55 -16.23 -1.68 -3.88
N ALA A 56 -16.06 -1.26 -5.14
CA ALA A 56 -15.43 0.02 -5.46
C ALA A 56 -16.25 1.22 -4.94
N PHE A 57 -17.57 1.21 -5.10
CA PHE A 57 -18.46 2.27 -4.61
C PHE A 57 -19.70 1.67 -3.94
N THR A 58 -20.40 2.46 -3.12
CA THR A 58 -21.63 2.02 -2.43
C THR A 58 -22.69 1.49 -3.39
N LEU A 59 -22.79 2.10 -4.58
CA LEU A 59 -23.71 1.75 -5.67
C LEU A 59 -23.21 0.59 -6.55
N SER A 60 -22.00 0.08 -6.33
CA SER A 60 -21.49 -1.05 -7.10
C SER A 60 -22.21 -2.35 -6.71
N ASP A 61 -22.46 -3.17 -7.72
CA ASP A 61 -23.11 -4.48 -7.58
C ASP A 61 -22.24 -5.44 -6.75
N GLU A 62 -22.79 -5.93 -5.64
CA GLU A 62 -22.07 -6.77 -4.69
C GLU A 62 -21.78 -8.18 -5.21
N GLU A 63 -22.56 -8.65 -6.20
CA GLU A 63 -22.38 -10.00 -6.77
C GLU A 63 -21.21 -10.11 -7.74
N TYR A 64 -20.60 -8.99 -8.14
CA TYR A 64 -19.59 -8.97 -9.19
C TYR A 64 -18.30 -8.27 -8.77
N VAL A 65 -17.20 -8.75 -9.33
CA VAL A 65 -15.90 -8.09 -9.30
C VAL A 65 -15.68 -7.45 -10.67
N GLY A 66 -15.41 -6.15 -10.68
CA GLY A 66 -15.11 -5.42 -11.92
C GLY A 66 -13.69 -5.72 -12.42
N ILE A 67 -13.46 -5.53 -13.72
CA ILE A 67 -12.10 -5.67 -14.28
C ILE A 67 -11.08 -4.72 -13.64
N ILE A 68 -11.53 -3.53 -13.20
CA ILE A 68 -10.70 -2.56 -12.48
C ILE A 68 -10.25 -3.13 -11.12
N ASP A 69 -11.13 -3.85 -10.43
CA ASP A 69 -10.80 -4.44 -9.12
C ASP A 69 -9.77 -5.56 -9.27
N ILE A 70 -9.87 -6.34 -10.35
CA ILE A 70 -8.87 -7.35 -10.70
C ILE A 70 -7.54 -6.66 -11.01
N PHE A 71 -7.54 -5.62 -11.84
CA PHE A 71 -6.34 -4.86 -12.14
C PHE A 71 -5.68 -4.28 -10.88
N LEU A 72 -6.46 -3.63 -10.01
CA LEU A 72 -5.97 -3.08 -8.74
C LEU A 72 -5.44 -4.19 -7.82
N SER A 73 -6.07 -5.37 -7.80
CA SER A 73 -5.60 -6.51 -7.00
C SER A 73 -4.23 -7.03 -7.44
N ILE A 74 -3.96 -7.02 -8.75
CA ILE A 74 -2.65 -7.40 -9.30
C ILE A 74 -1.64 -6.29 -9.02
N LEU A 75 -2.04 -5.03 -9.23
CA LEU A 75 -1.19 -3.87 -8.98
C LEU A 75 -0.80 -3.74 -7.51
N ALA A 76 -1.66 -4.17 -6.59
CA ALA A 76 -1.39 -4.23 -5.16
C ALA A 76 -0.27 -5.19 -4.76
N LEU A 77 0.15 -6.11 -5.64
CA LEU A 77 1.30 -6.99 -5.39
C LEU A 77 2.64 -6.34 -5.72
N VAL A 78 2.63 -5.28 -6.55
CA VAL A 78 3.84 -4.59 -7.00
C VAL A 78 4.66 -3.98 -5.86
N PRO A 79 4.08 -3.37 -4.81
CA PRO A 79 4.86 -2.78 -3.71
C PRO A 79 5.81 -3.80 -3.05
N PHE A 80 5.29 -4.96 -2.66
CA PHE A 80 6.13 -6.03 -2.11
C PHE A 80 7.17 -6.54 -3.11
N LEU A 81 6.73 -6.87 -4.34
CA LEU A 81 7.64 -7.43 -5.35
C LEU A 81 8.77 -6.46 -5.69
N TYR A 82 8.46 -5.16 -5.80
CA TYR A 82 9.45 -4.15 -6.15
C TYR A 82 10.49 -3.97 -5.04
N LEU A 83 10.09 -4.02 -3.75
CA LEU A 83 11.06 -4.01 -2.65
C LEU A 83 12.01 -5.22 -2.73
N VAL A 84 11.48 -6.42 -2.91
CA VAL A 84 12.28 -7.65 -3.02
C VAL A 84 13.32 -7.57 -4.14
N PHE A 85 12.99 -6.95 -5.28
CA PHE A 85 13.90 -6.89 -6.42
C PHE A 85 14.82 -5.66 -6.45
N PHE A 86 14.41 -4.52 -5.88
CA PHE A 86 15.08 -3.23 -6.12
C PHE A 86 15.56 -2.50 -4.87
N GLU A 87 15.19 -2.94 -3.66
CA GLU A 87 15.68 -2.31 -2.43
C GLU A 87 17.20 -2.36 -2.32
N GLU A 88 17.81 -3.53 -2.52
CA GLU A 88 19.26 -3.68 -2.45
C GLU A 88 19.97 -2.78 -3.46
N SER A 89 19.46 -2.73 -4.70
CA SER A 89 19.98 -1.87 -5.77
C SER A 89 19.85 -0.37 -5.43
N LEU A 90 18.77 0.05 -4.76
CA LEU A 90 18.63 1.43 -4.31
C LEU A 90 19.77 1.82 -3.35
N TYR A 91 20.10 0.94 -2.41
CA TYR A 91 21.13 1.21 -1.41
C TYR A 91 22.55 1.08 -1.96
N GLN A 92 22.84 0.00 -2.70
CA GLN A 92 24.19 -0.33 -3.13
C GLN A 92 24.62 0.40 -4.41
N GLU A 93 23.71 0.61 -5.36
CA GLU A 93 24.04 1.23 -6.64
C GLU A 93 23.64 2.71 -6.69
N ALA A 94 22.42 3.03 -6.22
CA ALA A 94 21.90 4.39 -6.28
C ALA A 94 22.23 5.23 -5.02
N ASN A 95 22.97 4.67 -4.05
CA ASN A 95 23.37 5.32 -2.80
C ASN A 95 22.18 6.00 -2.07
N GLY A 96 21.01 5.35 -2.06
CA GLY A 96 19.78 5.86 -1.45
C GLY A 96 19.04 6.94 -2.23
N THR A 97 19.49 7.29 -3.44
CA THR A 97 18.80 8.26 -4.32
C THR A 97 17.70 7.57 -5.10
N MET A 98 16.47 8.09 -5.05
CA MET A 98 15.34 7.44 -5.72
C MET A 98 15.42 7.64 -7.24
N ARG A 99 15.33 6.54 -7.99
CA ARG A 99 15.22 6.56 -9.45
C ARG A 99 13.77 6.75 -9.86
N TYR A 100 13.57 6.94 -11.17
CA TYR A 100 12.24 7.13 -11.76
C TYR A 100 11.23 6.05 -11.30
N TRP A 101 11.61 4.78 -11.35
CA TRP A 101 10.70 3.69 -10.95
C TRP A 101 10.45 3.62 -9.44
N ASP A 102 11.46 3.96 -8.62
CA ASP A 102 11.33 4.00 -7.16
C ASP A 102 10.25 5.03 -6.76
N ILE A 103 10.27 6.21 -7.39
CA ILE A 103 9.29 7.29 -7.16
C ILE A 103 7.90 6.85 -7.59
N ASN A 104 7.77 6.26 -8.79
CA ASN A 104 6.46 5.86 -9.33
C ASN A 104 5.80 4.77 -8.50
N VAL A 105 6.56 3.77 -8.05
CA VAL A 105 6.03 2.69 -7.21
C VAL A 105 5.65 3.21 -5.83
N ALA A 106 6.44 4.12 -5.23
CA ALA A 106 6.08 4.75 -3.95
C ALA A 106 4.75 5.53 -4.06
N ILE A 107 4.59 6.37 -5.09
CA ILE A 107 3.33 7.11 -5.34
C ILE A 107 2.17 6.15 -5.56
N MET A 108 2.35 5.13 -6.40
CA MET A 108 1.32 4.13 -6.68
C MET A 108 0.89 3.41 -5.39
N THR A 109 1.83 3.07 -4.51
CA THR A 109 1.54 2.42 -3.22
C THR A 109 0.70 3.30 -2.32
N ILE A 110 0.99 4.61 -2.26
CA ILE A 110 0.17 5.59 -1.51
C ILE A 110 -1.24 5.68 -2.11
N ILE A 111 -1.38 5.71 -3.44
CA ILE A 111 -2.69 5.75 -4.09
C ILE A 111 -3.50 4.48 -3.80
N LEU A 112 -2.86 3.32 -3.88
CA LEU A 112 -3.48 2.04 -3.55
C LEU A 112 -3.92 1.99 -2.08
N SER A 113 -3.10 2.50 -1.16
CA SER A 113 -3.44 2.54 0.27
C SER A 113 -4.63 3.46 0.56
N LEU A 114 -4.68 4.64 -0.07
CA LEU A 114 -5.83 5.54 0.00
C LEU A 114 -7.11 4.88 -0.53
N GLU A 115 -7.02 4.23 -1.70
CA GLU A 115 -8.17 3.64 -2.37
C GLU A 115 -8.71 2.41 -1.61
N ILE A 116 -7.85 1.52 -1.11
CA ILE A 116 -8.32 0.38 -0.31
C ILE A 116 -8.91 0.86 1.02
N THR A 117 -8.29 1.85 1.66
CA THR A 117 -8.80 2.45 2.90
C THR A 117 -10.15 3.12 2.68
N ARG A 118 -10.36 3.78 1.52
CA ARG A 118 -11.65 4.35 1.13
C ARG A 118 -12.73 3.29 1.01
N ARG A 119 -12.41 2.13 0.42
CA ARG A 119 -13.36 1.02 0.23
C ARG A 119 -13.74 0.33 1.55
N THR A 120 -12.82 0.28 2.52
CA THR A 120 -13.04 -0.42 3.80
C THR A 120 -13.60 0.49 4.90
N THR A 121 -13.21 1.77 4.94
CA THR A 121 -13.53 2.68 6.04
C THR A 121 -14.31 3.94 5.61
N GLY A 122 -14.56 4.12 4.31
CA GLY A 122 -15.18 5.32 3.77
C GLY A 122 -14.20 6.48 3.59
N PHE A 123 -14.71 7.70 3.41
CA PHE A 123 -13.89 8.85 3.01
C PHE A 123 -13.12 9.53 4.14
N ILE A 124 -13.47 9.28 5.39
CA ILE A 124 -12.90 10.01 6.54
C ILE A 124 -11.38 9.77 6.65
N ILE A 125 -10.93 8.51 6.70
CA ILE A 125 -9.51 8.18 6.85
C ILE A 125 -8.67 8.64 5.65
N PRO A 126 -9.08 8.41 4.38
CA PRO A 126 -8.35 8.92 3.22
C PRO A 126 -8.20 10.45 3.21
N ILE A 127 -9.23 11.20 3.63
CA ILE A 127 -9.15 12.67 3.74
C ILE A 127 -8.12 13.09 4.78
N ILE A 128 -8.06 12.39 5.92
CA ILE A 128 -7.04 12.64 6.96
C ILE A 128 -5.64 12.35 6.40
N MET A 129 -5.45 11.21 5.72
CA MET A 129 -4.19 10.85 5.07
C MET A 129 -3.74 11.93 4.08
N MET A 130 -4.63 12.37 3.18
CA MET A 130 -4.34 13.42 2.20
C MET A 130 -3.99 14.76 2.87
N SER A 131 -4.70 15.11 3.96
CA SER A 131 -4.44 16.33 4.72
C SER A 131 -3.08 16.28 5.41
N ALA A 132 -2.73 15.14 6.01
CA ALA A 132 -1.42 14.91 6.65
C ALA A 132 -0.27 14.94 5.63
N ILE A 133 -0.45 14.31 4.47
CA ILE A 133 0.52 14.38 3.37
C ILE A 133 0.71 15.83 2.91
N GLY A 134 -0.39 16.57 2.70
CA GLY A 134 -0.34 17.99 2.33
C GLY A 134 0.38 18.83 3.40
N TYR A 135 0.13 18.56 4.68
CA TYR A 135 0.82 19.22 5.79
C TYR A 135 2.33 18.97 5.78
N ILE A 136 2.76 17.71 5.71
CA ILE A 136 4.18 17.34 5.75
C ILE A 136 4.92 17.88 4.52
N THR A 137 4.31 17.81 3.34
CA THR A 137 4.99 18.19 2.08
C THR A 137 4.98 19.69 1.82
N TYR A 138 3.92 20.42 2.21
CA TYR A 138 3.76 21.82 1.84
C TYR A 138 3.17 22.72 2.92
N PHE A 139 2.02 22.38 3.52
CA PHE A 139 1.28 23.34 4.34
C PHE A 139 1.91 23.63 5.69
N GLY A 140 2.71 22.70 6.25
CA GLY A 140 3.36 22.85 7.55
C GLY A 140 4.20 24.11 7.68
N LYS A 141 4.75 24.62 6.56
CA LYS A 141 5.58 25.83 6.54
C LYS A 141 4.80 27.12 6.81
N PHE A 142 3.47 27.09 6.69
CA PHE A 142 2.61 28.24 6.97
C PHE A 142 2.19 28.30 8.44
N PHE A 143 2.45 27.27 9.23
CA PHE A 143 2.13 27.22 10.65
C PHE A 143 3.27 27.76 11.51
N THR A 144 2.93 28.25 12.70
CA THR A 144 3.87 28.77 13.70
C THR A 144 3.73 28.03 15.03
N GLY A 145 4.72 28.16 15.91
CA GLY A 145 4.70 27.51 17.23
C GLY A 145 4.89 26.00 17.14
N VAL A 146 4.14 25.24 17.93
CA VAL A 146 4.30 23.77 18.04
C VAL A 146 3.96 23.04 16.73
N PHE A 147 3.14 23.63 15.87
CA PHE A 147 2.78 23.08 14.56
C PHE A 147 3.67 23.58 13.41
N ALA A 148 4.74 24.33 13.70
CA ALA A 148 5.66 24.75 12.66
C ALA A 148 6.44 23.54 12.10
N PHE A 149 6.35 23.30 10.79
CA PHE A 149 7.13 22.26 10.12
C PHE A 149 7.71 22.82 8.82
N GLY A 150 9.03 22.67 8.62
CA GLY A 150 9.73 23.28 7.48
C GLY A 150 9.30 22.77 6.09
N GLY A 151 8.47 21.72 6.05
CA GLY A 151 8.14 20.99 4.83
C GLY A 151 9.19 19.91 4.52
N MET A 152 8.88 19.06 3.54
CA MET A 152 9.76 17.99 3.10
C MET A 152 9.69 17.88 1.57
N SER A 153 10.83 17.69 0.92
CA SER A 153 10.84 17.42 -0.52
C SER A 153 10.04 16.15 -0.82
N LEU A 154 9.37 16.13 -1.97
CA LEU A 154 8.55 14.99 -2.37
C LEU A 154 9.36 13.70 -2.41
N GLU A 155 10.58 13.74 -2.93
CA GLU A 155 11.48 12.57 -2.98
C GLU A 155 11.80 12.05 -1.58
N ARG A 156 12.19 12.91 -0.64
CA ARG A 156 12.47 12.50 0.74
C ARG A 156 11.24 11.94 1.42
N PHE A 157 10.07 12.53 1.17
CA PHE A 157 8.80 12.01 1.67
C PHE A 157 8.52 10.60 1.12
N LEU A 158 8.58 10.41 -0.19
CA LEU A 158 8.32 9.12 -0.83
C LEU A 158 9.32 8.05 -0.41
N TYR A 159 10.60 8.42 -0.24
CA TYR A 159 11.63 7.53 0.29
C TYR A 159 11.25 7.02 1.68
N ARG A 160 10.87 7.92 2.60
CA ARG A 160 10.44 7.55 3.96
C ARG A 160 9.15 6.71 3.94
N MET A 161 8.22 7.04 3.06
CA MET A 161 6.96 6.31 2.97
C MET A 161 7.13 4.85 2.52
N TYR A 162 8.17 4.54 1.73
CA TYR A 162 8.27 3.28 1.00
C TYR A 162 9.50 2.43 1.34
N PHE A 163 10.68 3.04 1.49
CA PHE A 163 11.95 2.33 1.73
C PHE A 163 12.39 2.32 3.19
N THR A 164 11.55 2.83 4.10
CA THR A 164 11.84 2.86 5.55
C THR A 164 10.64 2.40 6.37
N ASP A 165 10.88 2.08 7.63
CA ASP A 165 9.90 1.68 8.64
C ASP A 165 9.19 2.88 9.31
N GLU A 166 9.45 4.11 8.86
CA GLU A 166 8.77 5.31 9.37
C GLU A 166 7.47 5.62 8.59
N GLY A 167 7.19 4.85 7.54
CA GLY A 167 6.18 5.12 6.52
C GLY A 167 5.04 4.10 6.47
N LEU A 168 4.64 3.72 5.25
CA LEU A 168 3.54 2.77 5.00
C LEU A 168 3.83 1.38 5.57
N PHE A 169 5.10 1.01 5.67
CA PHE A 169 5.55 -0.32 6.08
C PHE A 169 6.21 -0.28 7.47
N GLY A 170 5.76 0.64 8.33
CA GLY A 170 6.26 0.77 9.70
C GLY A 170 5.75 -0.29 10.66
N SER A 171 6.18 -0.19 11.92
CA SER A 171 6.00 -1.22 12.96
C SER A 171 4.55 -1.52 13.39
N ILE A 172 3.56 -0.80 12.87
CA ILE A 172 2.12 -0.98 13.15
C ILE A 172 1.42 -1.66 11.95
N ALA A 173 2.15 -1.93 10.87
CA ALA A 173 1.64 -2.64 9.70
C ALA A 173 1.29 -4.10 10.02
#